data_AF-A0A8J7QTM5-F1
#
_entry.id   AF-A0A8J7QTM5-F1
#
_cell.length_a   1.000
_cell.length_b   1.000
_cell.length_c   1.000
_cell.angle_alpha   90.00
_cell.angle_beta   90.00
_cell.angle_gamma   90.00
#
_symmetry.space_group_name_H-M   'P 1'
#
loop_
_entity.id
_entity.type
_entity.pdbx_description
1 polymer ?
#
loop_
_entity_poly.entity_id
_entity_poly.type
_entity_poly.pdbx_seq_one_letter_code
_entity_poly.pdbx_strand_id
1 'polypeptide(L)'
;MKFKLRTLVAGAVVALTVFSCARQEMTTYTEAENATLAAWVQKHAPNAEKCNDNMYIEWIERNTNPGPADTLVEVGDWVRVKYTVKTLAGSVVNTRDEQVARIEGTYTPFTHYSPQLVYMNDPNVTMLEGQYEALQKMRRDDIVRLYLSSSYAYGPNGFGDDVGYGGQNKLQAQVPVIVDSFTLVDFEVDPIITEQKAVDEWVAQNWGLQPKDTIKSNFYMQLLPPFPIKRDSIGSKLDSVVQIYYVGRFLDGFVFDTNIDSIQERVYGRIVNEGPLQLAASDLVGDTVSVIEGWKIALKNACFGDHIRTAFVSAYGYGIQGAAASSSSSSATSTDLSYYDYINYMYYMNAMYGGLGGYGGGYGSGYGYGSYGYDSYYNNYYDMLYYSNLYGSMGGGTSSEDEEYIDDGIVSTEIQPFEPLIFDIYILPVEGDAVEDSNDE
;
A
#
# COMPACT_ATOMS: atom_id res chain seq x y z
N MET A 1 98.86 -3.89 -24.44
CA MET A 1 97.53 -3.83 -25.07
C MET A 1 96.86 -2.52 -24.71
N LYS A 2 96.49 -1.76 -25.74
CA LYS A 2 95.55 -0.63 -25.89
C LYS A 2 95.01 0.15 -24.66
N PHE A 3 95.25 1.49 -24.73
CA PHE A 3 94.43 2.68 -24.39
C PHE A 3 93.99 2.89 -22.91
N LYS A 4 94.42 3.92 -22.17
CA LYS A 4 94.37 5.42 -22.27
C LYS A 4 93.03 6.08 -21.90
N LEU A 5 93.17 7.16 -21.10
CA LEU A 5 92.27 8.32 -20.87
C LEU A 5 90.99 8.05 -20.06
N ARG A 6 90.43 8.97 -19.25
CA ARG A 6 90.83 10.19 -18.51
C ARG A 6 89.48 10.82 -18.11
N THR A 7 89.39 11.24 -16.85
CA THR A 7 88.73 12.46 -16.34
C THR A 7 87.23 12.75 -16.54
N LEU A 8 86.63 13.20 -15.43
CA LEU A 8 85.63 14.28 -15.25
C LEU A 8 84.11 13.97 -15.32
N VAL A 9 83.53 13.93 -14.11
CA VAL A 9 82.26 14.50 -13.58
C VAL A 9 81.23 15.06 -14.58
N ALA A 10 79.99 14.57 -14.49
CA ALA A 10 78.73 15.35 -14.47
C ALA A 10 77.54 14.44 -14.13
N GLY A 11 76.61 14.94 -13.30
CA GLY A 11 75.58 14.14 -12.63
C GLY A 11 74.36 13.74 -13.48
N ALA A 12 73.50 12.94 -12.86
CA ALA A 12 72.11 12.78 -13.28
C ALA A 12 71.24 12.56 -12.04
N VAL A 13 70.34 13.52 -11.84
CA VAL A 13 69.19 13.50 -10.94
C VAL A 13 68.31 12.30 -11.30
N VAL A 14 68.13 11.36 -10.38
CA VAL A 14 67.04 10.38 -10.50
C VAL A 14 65.82 11.03 -9.84
N ALA A 15 64.92 11.53 -10.67
CA ALA A 15 63.59 11.93 -10.25
C ALA A 15 62.86 10.66 -9.79
N LEU A 16 62.77 10.46 -8.47
CA LEU A 16 61.80 9.56 -7.86
C LEU A 16 60.42 10.18 -8.11
N THR A 17 59.78 9.78 -9.20
CA THR A 17 58.34 9.95 -9.38
C THR A 17 57.66 9.07 -8.34
N VAL A 18 57.45 9.63 -7.15
CA VAL A 18 56.39 9.20 -6.26
C VAL A 18 55.12 9.30 -7.10
N PHE A 19 54.54 8.15 -7.46
CA PHE A 19 53.11 8.08 -7.72
C PHE A 19 52.45 8.55 -6.43
N SER A 20 52.25 9.86 -6.33
CA SER A 20 51.20 10.41 -5.50
C SER A 20 49.93 9.83 -6.09
N CYS A 21 49.48 8.70 -5.56
CA CYS A 21 48.05 8.52 -5.36
C CYS A 21 47.66 9.69 -4.47
N ALA A 22 47.43 10.85 -5.10
CA ALA A 22 46.74 11.95 -4.48
C ALA A 22 45.37 11.36 -4.15
N ARG A 23 45.27 10.82 -2.93
CA ARG A 23 44.02 10.40 -2.34
C ARG A 23 43.21 11.68 -2.31
N GLN A 24 42.30 11.82 -3.27
CA GLN A 24 41.33 12.90 -3.24
C GLN A 24 40.63 12.72 -1.90
N GLU A 25 40.89 13.65 -0.97
CA GLU A 25 40.18 13.66 0.29
C GLU A 25 38.72 13.91 -0.08
N MET A 26 37.90 12.85 0.01
CA MET A 26 36.46 12.99 -0.14
C MET A 26 36.02 13.80 1.07
N THR A 27 35.54 15.01 0.80
CA THR A 27 35.32 16.03 1.82
C THR A 27 33.98 15.84 2.53
N THR A 28 33.08 15.04 1.95
CA THR A 28 31.77 14.73 2.51
C THR A 28 31.46 13.25 2.46
N TYR A 29 30.51 12.82 3.30
CA TYR A 29 29.98 11.47 3.28
C TYR A 29 29.42 11.10 1.91
N THR A 30 28.61 11.98 1.33
CA THR A 30 27.96 11.78 0.02
C THR A 30 28.97 11.55 -1.09
N GLU A 31 30.08 12.31 -1.11
CA GLU A 31 31.15 12.08 -2.08
C GLU A 31 31.79 10.69 -1.92
N ALA A 32 32.00 10.26 -0.67
CA ALA A 32 32.55 8.95 -0.36
C ALA A 32 31.63 7.79 -0.73
N GLU A 33 30.34 7.93 -0.43
CA GLU A 33 29.32 6.97 -0.79
C GLU A 33 29.19 6.84 -2.31
N ASN A 34 29.02 7.96 -3.03
CA ASN A 34 28.83 7.95 -4.48
C ASN A 34 30.06 7.38 -5.20
N ALA A 35 31.27 7.68 -4.73
CA ALA A 35 32.50 7.07 -5.25
C ALA A 35 32.55 5.55 -5.01
N THR A 36 32.10 5.10 -3.84
CA THR A 36 32.04 3.67 -3.49
C THR A 36 31.00 2.93 -4.32
N LEU A 37 29.81 3.51 -4.49
CA LEU A 37 28.74 2.98 -5.33
C LEU A 37 29.20 2.90 -6.80
N ALA A 38 29.82 3.95 -7.33
CA ALA A 38 30.34 3.97 -8.68
C ALA A 38 31.37 2.85 -8.93
N ALA A 39 32.31 2.65 -7.99
CA ALA A 39 33.30 1.59 -8.06
C ALA A 39 32.65 0.19 -7.98
N TRP A 40 31.61 0.03 -7.16
CA TRP A 40 30.85 -1.20 -7.06
C TRP A 40 30.12 -1.51 -8.38
N VAL A 41 29.37 -0.54 -8.92
CA VAL A 41 28.62 -0.69 -10.18
C VAL A 41 29.55 -1.02 -11.34
N GLN A 42 30.69 -0.33 -11.46
CA GLN A 42 31.68 -0.61 -12.51
C GLN A 42 32.15 -2.07 -12.51
N LYS A 43 32.25 -2.69 -11.32
CA LYS A 43 32.74 -4.05 -11.16
C LYS A 43 31.63 -5.11 -11.28
N HIS A 44 30.43 -4.82 -10.78
CA HIS A 44 29.37 -5.81 -10.57
C HIS A 44 28.18 -5.67 -11.52
N ALA A 45 28.00 -4.50 -12.13
CA ALA A 45 26.88 -4.18 -13.03
C ALA A 45 27.38 -3.43 -14.26
N PRO A 46 28.20 -4.06 -15.12
CA PRO A 46 28.84 -3.39 -16.26
C PRO A 46 27.86 -2.90 -17.33
N ASN A 47 26.62 -3.39 -17.33
CA ASN A 47 25.55 -2.95 -18.23
C ASN A 47 24.72 -1.79 -17.67
N ALA A 48 24.97 -1.37 -16.42
CA ALA A 48 24.24 -0.28 -15.81
C ALA A 48 24.72 1.07 -16.37
N GLU A 49 23.76 1.91 -16.74
CA GLU A 49 23.98 3.26 -17.22
C GLU A 49 23.91 4.24 -16.06
N LYS A 50 24.84 5.21 -16.01
CA LYS A 50 24.81 6.27 -15.00
C LYS A 50 23.69 7.26 -15.35
N CYS A 51 22.72 7.42 -14.46
CA CYS A 51 21.66 8.43 -14.58
C CYS A 51 22.13 9.78 -14.04
N ASN A 52 22.63 9.77 -12.82
CA ASN A 52 23.18 10.92 -12.10
C ASN A 52 24.22 10.42 -11.07
N ASP A 53 24.71 11.25 -10.17
CA ASP A 53 25.73 10.85 -9.18
C ASP A 53 25.23 9.85 -8.12
N ASN A 54 23.92 9.79 -7.90
CA ASN A 54 23.26 8.99 -6.88
C ASN A 54 22.59 7.71 -7.45
N MET A 55 22.49 7.57 -8.77
CA MET A 55 21.68 6.54 -9.39
C MET A 55 22.28 5.98 -10.69
N TYR A 56 22.23 4.65 -10.79
CA TYR A 56 22.47 3.90 -12.02
C TYR A 56 21.25 3.03 -12.35
N ILE A 57 20.99 2.82 -13.64
CA ILE A 57 19.88 2.00 -14.15
C ILE A 57 20.41 0.90 -15.06
N GLU A 58 19.97 -0.33 -14.83
CA GLU A 58 20.20 -1.47 -15.71
C GLU A 58 18.84 -1.93 -16.25
N TRP A 59 18.67 -1.89 -17.57
CA TRP A 59 17.47 -2.37 -18.25
C TRP A 59 17.52 -3.90 -18.32
N ILE A 60 16.67 -4.58 -17.55
CA ILE A 60 16.55 -6.05 -17.56
C ILE A 60 15.69 -6.46 -18.76
N GLU A 61 14.53 -5.83 -18.89
CA GLU A 61 13.60 -6.02 -19.99
C GLU A 61 13.04 -4.66 -20.40
N ARG A 62 13.04 -4.41 -21.71
CA ARG A 62 12.44 -3.22 -22.30
C ARG A 62 11.25 -3.66 -23.13
N ASN A 63 10.10 -3.05 -22.92
CA ASN A 63 8.96 -3.22 -23.81
C ASN A 63 9.31 -2.61 -25.18
N THR A 64 9.65 -3.48 -26.13
CA THR A 64 10.04 -3.10 -27.50
C THR A 64 8.85 -2.95 -28.45
N ASN A 65 7.64 -3.30 -28.01
CA ASN A 65 6.41 -3.22 -28.79
C ASN A 65 5.40 -2.30 -28.10
N PRO A 66 5.72 -0.99 -27.95
CA PRO A 66 4.86 -0.09 -27.20
C PRO A 66 3.47 -0.06 -27.84
N GLY A 67 2.44 -0.35 -27.04
CA GLY A 67 1.07 -0.09 -27.41
C GLY A 67 0.83 1.42 -27.61
N PRO A 68 -0.26 1.83 -28.28
CA PRO A 68 -0.60 3.25 -28.44
C PRO A 68 -0.75 4.02 -27.11
N ALA A 69 -0.96 3.30 -26.01
CA ALA A 69 -1.07 3.81 -24.64
C ALA A 69 0.21 3.65 -23.80
N ASP A 70 1.32 3.15 -24.37
CA ASP A 70 2.61 3.05 -23.66
C ASP A 70 3.34 4.40 -23.75
N THR A 71 2.80 5.38 -23.04
CA THR A 71 3.43 6.67 -22.78
C THR A 71 4.52 6.53 -21.72
N LEU A 72 5.36 7.56 -21.60
CA LEU A 72 6.19 7.68 -20.41
C LEU A 72 5.31 8.09 -19.23
N VAL A 73 5.75 7.73 -18.03
CA VAL A 73 5.10 8.17 -16.78
C VAL A 73 5.29 9.67 -16.60
N GLU A 74 4.20 10.39 -16.37
CA GLU A 74 4.17 11.82 -16.11
C GLU A 74 3.77 12.13 -14.65
N VAL A 75 4.09 13.36 -14.21
CA VAL A 75 3.62 13.85 -12.91
C VAL A 75 2.10 13.96 -12.95
N GLY A 76 1.43 13.36 -11.96
CA GLY A 76 -0.02 13.24 -11.89
C GLY A 76 -0.56 11.87 -12.30
N ASP A 77 0.27 10.97 -12.83
CA ASP A 77 -0.14 9.61 -13.12
C ASP A 77 -0.23 8.76 -11.84
N TRP A 78 -1.17 7.83 -11.79
CA TRP A 78 -1.08 6.69 -10.90
C TRP A 78 -0.48 5.51 -11.65
N VAL A 79 0.40 4.77 -10.97
CA VAL A 79 1.09 3.62 -11.56
C VAL A 79 1.13 2.47 -10.58
N ARG A 80 1.12 1.24 -11.10
CA ARG A 80 1.35 0.04 -10.30
C ARG A 80 2.78 -0.44 -10.48
N VAL A 81 3.48 -0.65 -9.37
CA VAL A 81 4.87 -1.09 -9.37
C VAL A 81 5.10 -2.31 -8.51
N LYS A 82 6.08 -3.11 -8.87
CA LYS A 82 6.57 -4.24 -8.07
C LYS A 82 8.08 -4.19 -7.96
N TYR A 83 8.64 -4.55 -6.81
CA TYR A 83 10.08 -4.52 -6.59
C TYR A 83 10.54 -5.41 -5.42
N THR A 84 11.84 -5.63 -5.37
CA THR A 84 12.57 -6.13 -4.20
C THR A 84 13.76 -5.23 -3.93
N VAL A 85 13.93 -4.77 -2.70
CA VAL A 85 15.10 -4.01 -2.28
C VAL A 85 16.11 -4.93 -1.62
N LYS A 86 17.38 -4.79 -2.02
CA LYS A 86 18.52 -5.54 -1.51
C LYS A 86 19.66 -4.62 -1.10
N THR A 87 20.49 -5.08 -0.17
CA THR A 87 21.81 -4.46 0.05
C THR A 87 22.73 -4.74 -1.15
N LEU A 88 23.85 -4.00 -1.27
CA LEU A 88 24.88 -4.32 -2.27
C LEU A 88 25.51 -5.73 -2.11
N ALA A 89 25.33 -6.35 -0.94
CA ALA A 89 25.74 -7.74 -0.69
C ALA A 89 24.68 -8.77 -1.13
N GLY A 90 23.48 -8.33 -1.52
CA GLY A 90 22.40 -9.16 -2.02
C GLY A 90 21.34 -9.56 -0.98
N SER A 91 21.49 -9.17 0.28
CA SER A 91 20.50 -9.46 1.33
C SER A 91 19.21 -8.68 1.09
N VAL A 92 18.06 -9.36 1.11
CA VAL A 92 16.74 -8.72 0.95
C VAL A 92 16.39 -7.93 2.21
N VAL A 93 15.95 -6.68 2.00
CA VAL A 93 15.51 -5.78 3.08
C VAL A 93 14.03 -5.42 2.97
N ASN A 94 13.46 -5.45 1.77
CA ASN A 94 12.04 -5.26 1.51
C ASN A 94 11.66 -6.00 0.22
N THR A 95 10.47 -6.60 0.16
CA THR A 95 9.99 -7.23 -1.08
C THR A 95 8.48 -7.24 -1.17
N ARG A 96 7.96 -6.86 -2.35
CA ARG A 96 6.56 -7.09 -2.74
C ARG A 96 6.39 -8.34 -3.60
N ASP A 97 7.39 -9.22 -3.63
CA ASP A 97 7.34 -10.50 -4.32
C ASP A 97 7.17 -11.66 -3.33
N GLU A 98 6.03 -12.34 -3.43
CA GLU A 98 5.71 -13.48 -2.57
C GLU A 98 6.76 -14.60 -2.65
N GLN A 99 7.27 -14.92 -3.85
CA GLN A 99 8.22 -15.99 -4.03
C GLN A 99 9.55 -15.64 -3.37
N VAL A 100 9.99 -14.38 -3.48
CA VAL A 100 11.16 -13.89 -2.76
C VAL A 100 10.93 -13.98 -1.26
N ALA A 101 9.80 -13.50 -0.73
CA ALA A 101 9.49 -13.59 0.68
C ALA A 101 9.49 -15.04 1.20
N ARG A 102 9.00 -16.00 0.41
CA ARG A 102 9.02 -17.44 0.75
C ARG A 102 10.45 -18.00 0.78
N ILE A 103 11.29 -17.65 -0.20
CA ILE A 103 12.69 -18.08 -0.27
C ILE A 103 13.49 -17.51 0.90
N GLU A 104 13.25 -16.25 1.24
CA GLU A 104 13.85 -15.55 2.38
C GLU A 104 13.21 -15.95 3.72
N GLY A 105 12.18 -16.78 3.73
CA GLY A 105 11.51 -17.18 4.98
C GLY A 105 10.86 -16.02 5.75
N THR A 106 10.55 -14.90 5.09
CA THR A 106 9.82 -13.76 5.66
C THR A 106 8.37 -13.69 5.20
N TYR A 107 7.94 -14.64 4.37
CA TYR A 107 6.54 -14.76 3.96
C TYR A 107 5.62 -14.85 5.17
N THR A 108 4.55 -14.06 5.15
CA THR A 108 3.46 -14.13 6.10
C THR A 108 2.11 -14.21 5.37
N PRO A 109 1.17 -15.04 5.85
CA PRO A 109 -0.18 -15.10 5.29
C PRO A 109 -1.00 -13.82 5.55
N PHE A 110 -0.50 -12.92 6.41
CA PHE A 110 -1.12 -11.62 6.68
C PHE A 110 -0.72 -10.55 5.66
N THR A 111 0.08 -10.88 4.64
CA THR A 111 0.56 -9.90 3.64
C THR A 111 0.07 -10.24 2.25
N HIS A 112 -0.56 -9.25 1.62
CA HIS A 112 -1.01 -9.32 0.25
C HIS A 112 0.10 -8.85 -0.68
N TYR A 113 0.93 -9.77 -1.18
CA TYR A 113 2.04 -9.47 -2.09
C TYR A 113 1.56 -9.08 -3.49
N SER A 114 0.88 -7.93 -3.59
CA SER A 114 0.35 -7.33 -4.81
C SER A 114 1.18 -6.12 -5.26
N PRO A 115 1.11 -5.73 -6.55
CA PRO A 115 1.74 -4.51 -7.03
C PRO A 115 1.28 -3.29 -6.24
N GLN A 116 2.22 -2.44 -5.85
CA GLN A 116 1.96 -1.19 -5.14
C GLN A 116 1.38 -0.14 -6.08
N LEU A 117 0.23 0.43 -5.75
CA LEU A 117 -0.32 1.60 -6.41
C LEU A 117 0.37 2.86 -5.86
N VAL A 118 0.88 3.69 -6.75
CA VAL A 118 1.70 4.85 -6.39
C VAL A 118 1.30 6.07 -7.22
N TYR A 119 1.21 7.23 -6.57
CA TYR A 119 0.93 8.50 -7.23
C TYR A 119 2.22 9.24 -7.57
N MET A 120 2.34 9.68 -8.82
CA MET A 120 3.50 10.41 -9.33
C MET A 120 3.42 11.89 -8.97
N ASN A 121 3.76 12.27 -7.74
CA ASN A 121 3.86 13.68 -7.35
C ASN A 121 5.20 14.06 -6.70
N ASP A 122 5.47 13.59 -5.49
CA ASP A 122 6.65 13.88 -4.71
C ASP A 122 7.35 12.57 -4.31
N PRO A 123 8.64 12.41 -4.66
CA PRO A 123 9.39 11.20 -4.35
C PRO A 123 9.47 10.86 -2.86
N ASN A 124 9.28 11.80 -1.92
CA ASN A 124 9.54 11.55 -0.50
C ASN A 124 8.34 10.97 0.27
N VAL A 125 7.25 10.71 -0.45
CA VAL A 125 5.94 10.47 0.16
C VAL A 125 5.48 9.02 -0.07
N THR A 126 5.68 8.49 -1.28
CA THR A 126 5.05 7.22 -1.71
C THR A 126 6.02 6.18 -2.29
N MET A 127 7.25 6.59 -2.60
CA MET A 127 8.27 5.74 -3.23
C MET A 127 9.68 6.21 -2.85
N LEU A 128 10.72 5.61 -3.39
CA LEU A 128 12.09 6.12 -3.28
C LEU A 128 12.36 7.17 -4.37
N GLU A 129 13.21 8.16 -4.10
CA GLU A 129 13.61 9.17 -5.11
C GLU A 129 14.19 8.52 -6.37
N GLY A 130 14.99 7.46 -6.21
CA GLY A 130 15.48 6.68 -7.35
C GLY A 130 14.39 5.96 -8.14
N GLN A 131 13.31 5.50 -7.49
CA GLN A 131 12.15 4.91 -8.17
C GLN A 131 11.37 5.97 -8.95
N TYR A 132 11.15 7.14 -8.34
CA TYR A 132 10.48 8.28 -8.98
C TYR A 132 11.21 8.75 -10.26
N GLU A 133 12.54 8.87 -10.20
CA GLU A 133 13.33 9.21 -11.39
C GLU A 133 13.35 8.09 -12.44
N ALA A 134 13.34 6.82 -12.02
CA ALA A 134 13.28 5.69 -12.94
C ALA A 134 11.96 5.64 -13.70
N LEU A 135 10.82 5.79 -13.00
CA LEU A 135 9.49 5.68 -13.59
C LEU A 135 9.27 6.65 -14.76
N GLN A 136 9.77 7.88 -14.66
CA GLN A 136 9.69 8.87 -15.74
C GLN A 136 10.41 8.46 -17.04
N LYS A 137 11.24 7.41 -16.99
CA LYS A 137 11.96 6.83 -18.15
C LYS A 137 11.37 5.48 -18.59
N MET A 138 10.50 4.91 -17.78
CA MET A 138 9.88 3.61 -17.98
C MET A 138 8.55 3.73 -18.73
N ARG A 139 8.16 2.61 -19.33
CA ARG A 139 6.87 2.33 -19.94
C ARG A 139 6.30 1.08 -19.30
N ARG A 140 5.01 0.81 -19.55
CA ARG A 140 4.36 -0.42 -19.10
C ARG A 140 5.20 -1.63 -19.50
N ASP A 141 5.30 -2.57 -18.58
CA ASP A 141 6.04 -3.84 -18.67
C ASP A 141 7.57 -3.71 -18.70
N ASP A 142 8.12 -2.51 -18.58
CA ASP A 142 9.56 -2.38 -18.39
C ASP A 142 9.99 -2.95 -17.04
N ILE A 143 11.15 -3.63 -17.05
CA ILE A 143 11.79 -4.17 -15.85
C ILE A 143 13.20 -3.62 -15.77
N VAL A 144 13.50 -2.94 -14.67
CA VAL A 144 14.81 -2.35 -14.44
C VAL A 144 15.38 -2.79 -13.10
N ARG A 145 16.70 -2.70 -12.98
CA ARG A 145 17.41 -2.74 -11.71
C ARG A 145 18.03 -1.39 -11.45
N LEU A 146 17.79 -0.84 -10.27
CA LEU A 146 18.32 0.44 -9.85
C LEU A 146 19.44 0.21 -8.83
N TYR A 147 20.52 0.97 -8.95
CA TYR A 147 21.59 1.02 -7.96
C TYR A 147 21.62 2.44 -7.40
N LEU A 148 21.23 2.57 -6.13
CA LEU A 148 20.92 3.86 -5.51
C LEU A 148 21.87 4.14 -4.36
N SER A 149 22.36 5.38 -4.28
CA SER A 149 22.98 5.89 -3.06
C SER A 149 21.92 6.00 -1.97
N SER A 150 22.35 6.05 -0.71
CA SER A 150 21.42 6.13 0.41
C SER A 150 20.50 7.34 0.32
N SER A 151 20.98 8.50 -0.14
CA SER A 151 20.14 9.70 -0.29
C SER A 151 19.01 9.53 -1.29
N TYR A 152 19.15 8.66 -2.29
CA TYR A 152 18.10 8.34 -3.27
C TYR A 152 17.24 7.14 -2.86
N ALA A 153 17.53 6.57 -1.68
CA ALA A 153 16.85 5.43 -1.09
C ALA A 153 16.39 5.77 0.33
N TYR A 154 16.96 5.15 1.36
CA TYR A 154 16.46 5.23 2.75
C TYR A 154 17.23 6.22 3.65
N GLY A 155 18.16 6.97 3.07
CA GLY A 155 18.84 8.11 3.67
C GLY A 155 19.45 7.83 5.05
N PRO A 156 19.41 8.80 5.97
CA PRO A 156 20.06 8.70 7.27
C PRO A 156 19.37 7.79 8.27
N ASN A 157 18.15 7.30 7.97
CA ASN A 157 17.37 6.48 8.89
C ASN A 157 17.50 4.98 8.59
N GLY A 158 17.85 4.62 7.36
CA GLY A 158 17.82 3.23 6.94
C GLY A 158 16.38 2.72 6.85
N PHE A 159 16.21 1.40 6.88
CA PHE A 159 14.89 0.77 6.76
C PHE A 159 14.80 -0.46 7.65
N GLY A 160 13.67 -0.64 8.32
CA GLY A 160 13.36 -1.86 9.04
C GLY A 160 11.87 -2.00 9.17
N ASP A 161 11.36 -3.13 8.72
CA ASP A 161 9.96 -3.50 8.85
C ASP A 161 9.94 -4.91 9.45
N ASP A 162 9.30 -5.05 10.61
CA ASP A 162 9.19 -6.31 11.34
C ASP A 162 7.89 -7.06 10.96
N VAL A 163 7.06 -6.46 10.10
CA VAL A 163 5.82 -7.04 9.56
C VAL A 163 5.78 -6.89 8.04
N GLY A 164 4.77 -7.45 7.40
CA GLY A 164 4.45 -7.08 6.01
C GLY A 164 5.49 -7.53 4.98
N TYR A 165 6.11 -6.52 4.37
CA TYR A 165 7.03 -6.66 3.24
C TYR A 165 8.51 -6.67 3.67
N GLY A 166 8.78 -6.66 4.98
CA GLY A 166 10.13 -6.71 5.53
C GLY A 166 10.94 -7.93 5.05
N GLY A 167 12.20 -7.67 4.70
CA GLY A 167 13.18 -8.73 4.49
C GLY A 167 13.79 -9.21 5.80
N GLN A 168 14.65 -10.26 5.75
CA GLN A 168 15.29 -10.82 6.94
C GLN A 168 16.16 -9.81 7.70
N ASN A 169 16.62 -8.76 7.01
CA ASN A 169 17.62 -7.84 7.52
C ASN A 169 17.09 -6.40 7.46
N LYS A 170 17.29 -5.68 8.57
CA LYS A 170 17.15 -4.22 8.58
C LYS A 170 18.31 -3.60 7.80
N LEU A 171 18.00 -2.58 7.02
CA LEU A 171 18.97 -1.75 6.32
C LEU A 171 19.50 -0.68 7.28
N GLN A 172 20.82 -0.60 7.41
CA GLN A 172 21.47 0.43 8.21
C GLN A 172 21.33 1.82 7.56
N ALA A 173 21.42 2.84 8.40
CA ALA A 173 21.49 4.23 7.99
C ALA A 173 22.61 4.45 6.96
N GLN A 174 22.32 5.30 5.98
CA GLN A 174 23.26 5.78 4.97
C GLN A 174 23.88 4.68 4.09
N VAL A 175 23.20 3.55 3.88
CA VAL A 175 23.73 2.47 3.04
C VAL A 175 23.10 2.49 1.65
N PRO A 176 23.90 2.33 0.57
CA PRO A 176 23.38 2.19 -0.80
C PRO A 176 22.67 0.86 -1.00
N VAL A 177 21.70 0.84 -1.90
CA VAL A 177 20.83 -0.32 -2.15
C VAL A 177 20.74 -0.68 -3.63
N ILE A 178 20.26 -1.89 -3.89
CA ILE A 178 19.78 -2.36 -5.18
C ILE A 178 18.26 -2.43 -5.10
N VAL A 179 17.54 -1.72 -5.98
CA VAL A 179 16.12 -1.99 -6.22
C VAL A 179 16.07 -2.94 -7.41
N ASP A 180 15.85 -4.21 -7.11
CA ASP A 180 15.85 -5.31 -8.06
C ASP A 180 14.45 -5.59 -8.60
N SER A 181 14.39 -6.03 -9.85
CA SER A 181 13.14 -6.32 -10.57
C SER A 181 12.08 -5.22 -10.38
N PHE A 182 12.50 -3.95 -10.49
CA PHE A 182 11.57 -2.83 -10.45
C PHE A 182 10.77 -2.82 -11.74
N THR A 183 9.50 -3.20 -11.64
CA THR A 183 8.60 -3.38 -12.77
C THR A 183 7.52 -2.31 -12.73
N LEU A 184 7.33 -1.61 -13.85
CA LEU A 184 6.12 -0.81 -14.09
C LEU A 184 5.04 -1.73 -14.64
N VAL A 185 4.12 -2.15 -13.78
CA VAL A 185 3.10 -3.15 -14.10
C VAL A 185 1.96 -2.54 -14.92
N ASP A 186 1.46 -1.38 -14.51
CA ASP A 186 0.37 -0.73 -15.23
C ASP A 186 0.30 0.78 -14.97
N PHE A 187 -0.42 1.47 -15.85
CA PHE A 187 -0.87 2.86 -15.68
C PHE A 187 -2.32 2.86 -15.22
N GLU A 188 -2.63 3.70 -14.24
CA GLU A 188 -3.97 3.90 -13.72
C GLU A 188 -4.35 5.37 -13.92
N VAL A 189 -4.97 5.69 -15.06
CA VAL A 189 -5.27 7.10 -15.43
C VAL A 189 -6.24 7.75 -14.43
N ASP A 190 -7.17 6.98 -13.92
CA ASP A 190 -8.13 7.41 -12.90
C ASP A 190 -8.47 6.21 -11.99
N PRO A 191 -7.92 6.15 -10.77
CA PRO A 191 -8.19 5.06 -9.84
C PRO A 191 -9.67 4.95 -9.44
N ILE A 192 -10.44 6.05 -9.42
CA ILE A 192 -11.87 6.03 -9.07
C ILE A 192 -12.68 5.31 -10.16
N ILE A 193 -12.41 5.63 -11.42
CA ILE A 193 -13.07 4.96 -12.55
C ILE A 193 -12.61 3.50 -12.64
N THR A 194 -11.32 3.26 -12.39
CA THR A 194 -10.72 1.92 -12.48
C THR A 194 -11.26 0.99 -11.40
N GLU A 195 -11.27 1.42 -10.14
CA GLU A 195 -11.81 0.64 -9.02
C GLU A 195 -13.29 0.32 -9.23
N GLN A 196 -14.06 1.29 -9.73
CA GLN A 196 -15.49 1.10 -9.94
C GLN A 196 -15.75 0.07 -11.03
N LYS A 197 -15.06 0.19 -12.17
CA LYS A 197 -15.16 -0.78 -13.25
C LYS A 197 -14.78 -2.18 -12.75
N ALA A 198 -13.72 -2.28 -11.94
CA ALA A 198 -13.30 -3.55 -11.36
C ALA A 198 -14.40 -4.17 -10.47
N VAL A 199 -15.07 -3.38 -9.61
CA VAL A 199 -16.20 -3.86 -8.81
C VAL A 199 -17.37 -4.29 -9.69
N ASP A 200 -17.78 -3.45 -10.65
CA ASP A 200 -18.91 -3.72 -11.55
C ASP A 200 -18.70 -5.01 -12.37
N GLU A 201 -17.50 -5.18 -12.92
CA GLU A 201 -17.13 -6.40 -13.66
C GLU A 201 -17.07 -7.62 -12.74
N TRP A 202 -16.50 -7.46 -11.55
CA TRP A 202 -16.40 -8.55 -10.58
C TRP A 202 -17.78 -9.04 -10.12
N VAL A 203 -18.70 -8.14 -9.75
CA VAL A 203 -20.05 -8.55 -9.31
C VAL A 203 -20.89 -9.09 -10.47
N ALA A 204 -20.70 -8.60 -11.68
CA ALA A 204 -21.36 -9.15 -12.86
C ALA A 204 -20.92 -10.60 -13.10
N GLN A 205 -19.62 -10.88 -12.98
CA GLN A 205 -19.06 -12.22 -13.19
C GLN A 205 -19.39 -13.19 -12.05
N ASN A 206 -19.32 -12.73 -10.80
CA ASN A 206 -19.43 -13.61 -9.63
C ASN A 206 -20.87 -13.73 -9.10
N TRP A 207 -21.65 -12.66 -9.19
CA TRP A 207 -22.98 -12.56 -8.57
C TRP A 207 -24.11 -12.34 -9.58
N GLY A 208 -23.80 -12.10 -10.86
CA GLY A 208 -24.77 -11.80 -11.90
C GLY A 208 -25.49 -10.46 -11.73
N LEU A 209 -24.94 -9.55 -10.92
CA LEU A 209 -25.49 -8.21 -10.69
C LEU A 209 -25.00 -7.22 -11.74
N GLN A 210 -25.68 -6.09 -11.85
CA GLN A 210 -25.37 -4.99 -12.77
C GLN A 210 -25.43 -3.66 -12.02
N PRO A 211 -24.85 -2.56 -12.53
CA PRO A 211 -24.85 -1.26 -11.85
C PRO A 211 -26.21 -0.73 -11.37
N LYS A 212 -27.30 -1.13 -12.02
CA LYS A 212 -28.67 -0.79 -11.59
C LYS A 212 -29.13 -1.50 -10.30
N ASP A 213 -28.45 -2.56 -9.89
CA ASP A 213 -28.78 -3.40 -8.74
C ASP A 213 -28.11 -2.92 -7.45
N THR A 214 -27.35 -1.82 -7.52
CA THR A 214 -26.72 -1.20 -6.35
C THR A 214 -27.77 -0.62 -5.39
N ILE A 215 -27.55 -0.77 -4.08
CA ILE A 215 -28.39 -0.13 -3.06
C ILE A 215 -27.99 1.33 -2.78
N LYS A 216 -26.78 1.70 -3.18
CA LYS A 216 -26.21 3.05 -3.24
C LYS A 216 -25.17 3.06 -4.36
N SER A 217 -24.91 4.19 -5.01
CA SER A 217 -23.92 4.30 -6.09
C SER A 217 -22.63 3.56 -5.76
N ASN A 218 -22.22 2.58 -6.58
CA ASN A 218 -21.02 1.75 -6.40
C ASN A 218 -21.02 0.84 -5.15
N PHE A 219 -22.20 0.53 -4.60
CA PHE A 219 -22.39 -0.36 -3.45
C PHE A 219 -23.39 -1.47 -3.79
N TYR A 220 -22.87 -2.70 -3.90
CA TYR A 220 -23.66 -3.89 -4.13
C TYR A 220 -23.91 -4.63 -2.82
N MET A 221 -25.14 -5.11 -2.62
CA MET A 221 -25.52 -5.92 -1.47
C MET A 221 -26.42 -7.07 -1.93
N GLN A 222 -26.05 -8.29 -1.55
CA GLN A 222 -26.91 -9.46 -1.68
C GLN A 222 -27.33 -9.93 -0.29
N LEU A 223 -28.62 -10.13 -0.12
CA LEU A 223 -29.15 -10.90 0.99
C LEU A 223 -29.18 -12.37 0.57
N LEU A 224 -28.42 -13.21 1.26
CA LEU A 224 -28.49 -14.66 1.09
C LEU A 224 -29.65 -15.21 1.91
N PRO A 225 -30.15 -16.44 1.59
CA PRO A 225 -31.28 -17.02 2.29
C PRO A 225 -31.10 -16.86 3.82
N PRO A 226 -31.97 -16.07 4.47
CA PRO A 226 -31.81 -15.78 5.89
C PRO A 226 -31.99 -17.08 6.67
N PHE A 227 -31.46 -17.14 7.89
CA PHE A 227 -31.90 -18.17 8.82
C PHE A 227 -33.44 -18.09 8.95
N PRO A 228 -34.15 -19.21 9.14
CA PRO A 228 -35.61 -19.24 9.29
C PRO A 228 -36.03 -18.67 10.65
N ILE A 229 -35.71 -17.39 10.89
CA ILE A 229 -35.97 -16.64 12.12
C ILE A 229 -36.71 -15.36 11.73
N LYS A 230 -37.43 -14.80 12.70
CA LYS A 230 -38.13 -13.52 12.57
C LYS A 230 -37.16 -12.41 12.15
N ARG A 231 -37.50 -11.72 11.07
CA ARG A 231 -36.69 -10.65 10.47
C ARG A 231 -36.95 -9.32 11.17
N ASP A 232 -36.27 -9.08 12.28
CA ASP A 232 -36.30 -7.80 12.97
C ASP A 232 -35.17 -6.89 12.44
N SER A 233 -35.51 -5.71 11.93
CA SER A 233 -34.55 -4.79 11.31
C SER A 233 -33.62 -4.15 12.34
N ILE A 234 -32.31 -4.20 12.08
CA ILE A 234 -31.27 -3.60 12.93
C ILE A 234 -31.45 -2.08 13.01
N GLY A 235 -31.71 -1.42 11.87
CA GLY A 235 -31.85 0.03 11.79
C GLY A 235 -33.00 0.61 12.65
N SER A 236 -33.91 -0.24 13.12
CA SER A 236 -35.04 0.14 13.98
C SER A 236 -34.83 -0.18 15.47
N LYS A 237 -33.74 -0.88 15.84
CA LYS A 237 -33.44 -1.33 17.21
C LYS A 237 -32.10 -0.79 17.72
N LEU A 238 -32.00 0.54 17.86
CA LEU A 238 -30.74 1.23 18.16
C LEU A 238 -30.20 1.00 19.59
N ASP A 239 -31.01 0.44 20.47
CA ASP A 239 -30.67 0.03 21.83
C ASP A 239 -30.13 -1.40 21.93
N SER A 240 -30.08 -2.13 20.81
CA SER A 240 -29.62 -3.52 20.76
C SER A 240 -28.13 -3.65 20.46
N VAL A 241 -27.55 -4.78 20.85
CA VAL A 241 -26.20 -5.21 20.44
C VAL A 241 -26.32 -6.13 19.24
N VAL A 242 -25.56 -5.83 18.19
CA VAL A 242 -25.42 -6.66 17.00
C VAL A 242 -24.16 -7.51 17.16
N GLN A 243 -24.32 -8.83 17.12
CA GLN A 243 -23.20 -9.77 17.14
C GLN A 243 -22.94 -10.28 15.73
N ILE A 244 -21.69 -10.18 15.27
CA ILE A 244 -21.31 -10.41 13.87
C ILE A 244 -20.11 -11.33 13.75
N TYR A 245 -20.22 -12.32 12.86
CA TYR A 245 -19.08 -12.97 12.25
C TYR A 245 -18.88 -12.44 10.83
N TYR A 246 -17.64 -12.27 10.38
CA TYR A 246 -17.36 -11.72 9.07
C TYR A 246 -16.10 -12.26 8.42
N VAL A 247 -16.02 -12.05 7.11
CA VAL A 247 -14.79 -12.22 6.33
C VAL A 247 -14.68 -11.07 5.34
N GLY A 248 -13.61 -10.30 5.46
CA GLY A 248 -13.20 -9.27 4.50
C GLY A 248 -12.24 -9.84 3.46
N ARG A 249 -12.50 -9.53 2.18
CA ARG A 249 -11.65 -9.91 1.06
C ARG A 249 -11.39 -8.78 0.07
N PHE A 250 -10.24 -8.83 -0.59
CA PHE A 250 -10.02 -8.11 -1.84
C PHE A 250 -10.73 -8.81 -3.00
N LEU A 251 -10.83 -8.14 -4.16
CA LEU A 251 -11.48 -8.69 -5.35
C LEU A 251 -10.81 -9.98 -5.88
N ASP A 252 -9.52 -10.17 -5.61
CA ASP A 252 -8.79 -11.40 -5.97
C ASP A 252 -9.05 -12.58 -5.00
N GLY A 253 -9.81 -12.35 -3.93
CA GLY A 253 -10.18 -13.35 -2.93
C GLY A 253 -9.22 -13.46 -1.75
N PHE A 254 -8.14 -12.67 -1.69
CA PHE A 254 -7.26 -12.62 -0.52
C PHE A 254 -8.05 -12.18 0.72
N VAL A 255 -7.92 -12.92 1.83
CA VAL A 255 -8.61 -12.63 3.10
C VAL A 255 -7.74 -11.72 3.95
N PHE A 256 -8.12 -10.44 4.04
CA PHE A 256 -7.36 -9.43 4.80
C PHE A 256 -7.78 -9.35 6.27
N ASP A 257 -9.02 -9.74 6.59
CA ASP A 257 -9.52 -9.71 7.96
C ASP A 257 -10.71 -10.68 8.16
N THR A 258 -10.78 -11.32 9.33
CA THR A 258 -11.89 -12.17 9.73
C THR A 258 -11.82 -12.52 11.21
N ASN A 259 -12.99 -12.65 11.85
CA ASN A 259 -13.14 -13.22 13.20
C ASN A 259 -13.75 -14.64 13.19
N ILE A 260 -13.71 -15.34 12.04
CA ILE A 260 -14.23 -16.71 11.93
C ILE A 260 -13.08 -17.70 12.08
N ASP A 261 -13.04 -18.43 13.18
CA ASP A 261 -11.97 -19.37 13.57
C ASP A 261 -11.57 -20.31 12.42
N SER A 262 -12.55 -21.03 11.86
CA SER A 262 -12.30 -22.00 10.78
C SER A 262 -11.70 -21.40 9.50
N ILE A 263 -11.87 -20.09 9.30
CA ILE A 263 -11.29 -19.36 8.18
C ILE A 263 -9.90 -18.90 8.58
N GLN A 264 -9.72 -18.30 9.76
CA GLN A 264 -8.41 -17.91 10.31
C GLN A 264 -7.42 -19.08 10.31
N GLU A 265 -7.82 -20.25 10.81
CA GLU A 265 -6.98 -21.45 10.77
C GLU A 265 -6.57 -21.82 9.34
N ARG A 266 -7.47 -21.67 8.36
CA ARG A 266 -7.20 -22.01 6.96
C ARG A 266 -6.29 -21.00 6.28
N VAL A 267 -6.48 -19.71 6.54
CA VAL A 267 -5.77 -18.64 5.81
C VAL A 267 -4.50 -18.21 6.54
N TYR A 268 -4.54 -18.11 7.86
CA TYR A 268 -3.42 -17.64 8.69
C TYR A 268 -2.67 -18.77 9.41
N GLY A 269 -3.24 -19.98 9.46
CA GLY A 269 -2.65 -21.11 10.19
C GLY A 269 -2.81 -21.03 11.71
N ARG A 270 -3.47 -19.98 12.22
CA ARG A 270 -3.73 -19.74 13.64
C ARG A 270 -4.98 -18.89 13.81
N ILE A 271 -5.61 -18.99 14.98
CA ILE A 271 -6.70 -18.11 15.42
C ILE A 271 -6.06 -16.92 16.14
N VAL A 272 -6.40 -15.70 15.73
CA VAL A 272 -5.89 -14.46 16.34
C VAL A 272 -6.96 -13.69 17.11
N ASN A 273 -8.24 -13.87 16.75
CA ASN A 273 -9.38 -13.28 17.45
C ASN A 273 -10.50 -14.32 17.54
N GLU A 274 -11.11 -14.48 18.71
CA GLU A 274 -12.20 -15.43 18.95
C GLU A 274 -13.54 -14.73 19.12
N GLY A 275 -14.61 -15.41 18.68
CA GLY A 275 -15.98 -14.99 18.93
C GLY A 275 -16.49 -13.84 18.05
N PRO A 276 -17.79 -13.52 18.17
CA PRO A 276 -18.40 -12.51 17.33
C PRO A 276 -17.99 -11.10 17.77
N LEU A 277 -17.81 -10.22 16.79
CA LEU A 277 -17.69 -8.79 17.04
C LEU A 277 -19.02 -8.26 17.57
N GLN A 278 -18.98 -7.51 18.66
CA GLN A 278 -20.15 -6.87 19.25
C GLN A 278 -20.17 -5.39 18.89
N LEU A 279 -21.24 -4.95 18.21
CA LEU A 279 -21.47 -3.56 17.84
C LEU A 279 -22.75 -3.05 18.48
N ALA A 280 -22.73 -1.85 19.06
CA ALA A 280 -23.97 -1.20 19.45
C ALA A 280 -24.72 -0.75 18.19
N ALA A 281 -26.00 -1.09 18.04
CA ALA A 281 -26.77 -0.68 16.86
C ALA A 281 -26.85 0.86 16.72
N SER A 282 -26.73 1.60 17.83
CA SER A 282 -26.60 3.07 17.85
C SER A 282 -25.40 3.58 17.08
N ASP A 283 -24.30 2.81 17.02
CA ASP A 283 -23.08 3.20 16.32
C ASP A 283 -23.26 3.25 14.80
N LEU A 284 -24.30 2.59 14.29
CA LEU A 284 -24.63 2.61 12.87
C LEU A 284 -25.29 3.93 12.48
N VAL A 285 -25.88 4.68 13.42
CA VAL A 285 -26.71 5.87 13.14
C VAL A 285 -26.02 7.20 13.46
N GLY A 286 -24.91 7.17 14.20
CA GLY A 286 -24.14 8.37 14.56
C GLY A 286 -22.90 8.66 13.70
N ASP A 287 -22.33 9.85 13.90
CA ASP A 287 -21.03 10.27 13.36
C ASP A 287 -19.84 9.56 14.06
N THR A 288 -20.11 8.68 15.03
CA THR A 288 -19.11 7.85 15.69
C THR A 288 -18.48 6.86 14.69
N VAL A 289 -17.15 6.82 14.65
CA VAL A 289 -16.36 6.08 13.65
C VAL A 289 -16.00 4.68 14.16
N SER A 290 -16.98 3.92 14.67
CA SER A 290 -16.69 2.58 15.20
C SER A 290 -16.71 1.48 14.14
N VAL A 291 -17.03 1.78 12.88
CA VAL A 291 -16.95 0.87 11.72
C VAL A 291 -16.82 1.66 10.42
N ILE A 292 -16.35 1.02 9.35
CA ILE A 292 -16.32 1.60 8.00
C ILE A 292 -17.74 1.92 7.48
N GLU A 293 -17.85 2.93 6.62
CA GLU A 293 -19.13 3.42 6.10
C GLU A 293 -19.95 2.33 5.40
N GLY A 294 -19.27 1.42 4.69
CA GLY A 294 -19.92 0.31 4.02
C GLY A 294 -20.66 -0.63 4.96
N TRP A 295 -20.13 -0.86 6.16
CA TRP A 295 -20.82 -1.63 7.19
C TRP A 295 -22.02 -0.87 7.76
N LYS A 296 -21.93 0.46 7.93
CA LYS A 296 -23.08 1.28 8.33
C LYS A 296 -24.23 1.16 7.32
N ILE A 297 -23.92 1.24 6.02
CA ILE A 297 -24.90 1.09 4.94
C ILE A 297 -25.50 -0.32 4.94
N ALA A 298 -24.66 -1.35 4.99
CA ALA A 298 -25.08 -2.75 4.92
C ALA A 298 -25.97 -3.15 6.10
N LEU A 299 -25.52 -2.86 7.33
CA LEU A 299 -26.22 -3.26 8.56
C LEU A 299 -27.53 -2.49 8.77
N LYS A 300 -27.63 -1.23 8.32
CA LYS A 300 -28.92 -0.49 8.30
C LYS A 300 -29.98 -1.15 7.43
N ASN A 301 -29.56 -1.87 6.38
CA ASN A 301 -30.44 -2.55 5.44
C ASN A 301 -30.61 -4.06 5.76
N ALA A 302 -30.09 -4.51 6.90
CA ALA A 302 -30.15 -5.90 7.33
C ALA A 302 -31.07 -6.12 8.54
N CYS A 303 -31.45 -7.37 8.75
CA CYS A 303 -32.14 -7.87 9.93
C CYS A 303 -31.22 -8.77 10.76
N PHE A 304 -31.56 -8.94 12.04
CA PHE A 304 -30.95 -9.99 12.86
C PHE A 304 -31.18 -11.37 12.20
N GLY A 305 -30.15 -12.23 12.18
CA GLY A 305 -30.19 -13.53 11.50
C GLY A 305 -29.94 -13.48 9.99
N ASP A 306 -29.70 -12.31 9.40
CA ASP A 306 -29.36 -12.22 7.98
C ASP A 306 -27.89 -12.66 7.74
N HIS A 307 -27.67 -13.29 6.58
CA HIS A 307 -26.34 -13.43 5.98
C HIS A 307 -26.30 -12.52 4.76
N ILE A 308 -25.42 -11.54 4.78
CA ILE A 308 -25.30 -10.53 3.72
C ILE A 308 -23.92 -10.62 3.07
N ARG A 309 -23.87 -10.37 1.76
CA ARG A 309 -22.64 -10.10 1.04
C ARG A 309 -22.65 -8.69 0.50
N THR A 310 -21.52 -8.01 0.59
CA THR A 310 -21.34 -6.68 0.03
C THR A 310 -20.10 -6.62 -0.83
N ALA A 311 -20.16 -5.86 -1.93
CA ALA A 311 -19.01 -5.50 -2.74
C ALA A 311 -19.09 -4.02 -3.04
N PHE A 312 -18.04 -3.27 -2.73
CA PHE A 312 -18.06 -1.81 -2.83
C PHE A 312 -16.67 -1.23 -3.08
N VAL A 313 -16.67 -0.06 -3.71
CA VAL A 313 -15.45 0.75 -3.94
C VAL A 313 -14.85 1.26 -2.63
N SER A 314 -13.57 1.62 -2.65
CA SER A 314 -12.84 1.96 -1.42
C SER A 314 -13.40 3.18 -0.69
N ALA A 315 -14.17 4.07 -1.35
CA ALA A 315 -14.92 5.16 -0.71
C ALA A 315 -15.95 4.71 0.34
N TYR A 316 -16.24 3.42 0.47
CA TYR A 316 -17.05 2.88 1.57
C TYR A 316 -16.21 2.08 2.59
N GLY A 317 -14.91 1.91 2.32
CA GLY A 317 -13.93 1.27 3.17
C GLY A 317 -12.85 2.26 3.62
N TYR A 318 -11.63 2.09 3.11
CA TYR A 318 -10.44 2.83 3.52
C TYR A 318 -10.04 3.97 2.56
N GLY A 319 -10.80 4.16 1.48
CA GLY A 319 -10.65 5.25 0.51
C GLY A 319 -9.25 5.34 -0.09
N ILE A 320 -8.82 6.58 -0.33
CA ILE A 320 -7.48 6.86 -0.85
C ILE A 320 -6.35 6.68 0.19
N GLN A 321 -6.66 6.71 1.48
CA GLN A 321 -5.63 6.54 2.51
C GLN A 321 -5.21 5.08 2.64
N GLY A 322 -6.12 4.15 2.33
CA GLY A 322 -5.89 2.74 2.62
C GLY A 322 -5.74 2.50 4.13
N ALA A 323 -5.11 1.38 4.48
CA ALA A 323 -4.72 1.04 5.84
C ALA A 323 -3.34 0.40 5.83
N ALA A 324 -2.44 0.91 6.67
CA ALA A 324 -1.11 0.33 6.83
C ALA A 324 -1.18 -1.04 7.52
N ALA A 325 -0.24 -1.92 7.18
CA ALA A 325 0.03 -3.12 7.99
C ALA A 325 0.58 -2.69 9.37
N SER A 326 0.16 -3.38 10.43
CA SER A 326 0.59 -3.09 11.80
C SER A 326 0.68 -4.35 12.65
N SER A 327 1.63 -4.40 13.59
CA SER A 327 1.67 -5.37 14.70
C SER A 327 1.58 -4.64 16.03
N SER A 328 0.86 -5.19 17.00
CA SER A 328 0.62 -4.59 18.32
C SER A 328 1.84 -4.45 19.25
N SER A 329 3.06 -4.78 18.81
CA SER A 329 4.27 -4.84 19.64
C SER A 329 5.27 -3.68 19.45
N SER A 330 4.85 -2.53 18.91
CA SER A 330 5.59 -1.27 19.13
C SER A 330 4.76 -0.04 18.80
N SER A 331 4.92 0.99 19.61
CA SER A 331 4.47 2.35 19.35
C SER A 331 5.22 2.93 18.14
N ALA A 332 4.89 2.48 16.94
CA ALA A 332 5.18 3.21 15.72
C ALA A 332 4.07 4.25 15.57
N THR A 333 4.44 5.52 15.61
CA THR A 333 3.53 6.63 15.29
C THR A 333 3.16 6.51 13.81
N SER A 334 2.04 5.85 13.52
CA SER A 334 1.44 5.67 12.18
C SER A 334 0.87 6.98 11.60
N THR A 335 1.28 8.13 12.13
CA THR A 335 0.75 9.44 11.77
C THR A 335 1.28 9.95 10.43
N ASP A 336 2.47 9.50 9.99
CA ASP A 336 3.12 10.05 8.79
C ASP A 336 2.48 9.55 7.49
N LEU A 337 2.18 8.25 7.36
CA LEU A 337 1.51 7.69 6.16
C LEU A 337 0.14 8.37 5.91
N SER A 338 -0.66 8.53 6.96
CA SER A 338 -1.99 9.15 6.87
C SER A 338 -1.98 10.62 6.41
N TYR A 339 -0.94 11.38 6.77
CA TYR A 339 -0.80 12.79 6.35
C TYR A 339 -0.35 12.88 4.90
N TYR A 340 0.62 12.06 4.53
CA TYR A 340 1.21 12.03 3.21
C TYR A 340 0.23 11.55 2.12
N ASP A 341 -0.56 10.51 2.40
CA ASP A 341 -1.62 10.04 1.51
C ASP A 341 -2.77 11.06 1.37
N TYR A 342 -3.11 11.76 2.46
CA TYR A 342 -4.07 12.87 2.41
C TYR A 342 -3.57 14.04 1.55
N ILE A 343 -2.29 14.40 1.64
CA ILE A 343 -1.69 15.45 0.81
C ILE A 343 -1.70 15.04 -0.67
N ASN A 344 -1.38 13.77 -0.98
CA ASN A 344 -1.45 13.23 -2.35
C ASN A 344 -2.86 13.33 -2.91
N TYR A 345 -3.87 12.97 -2.11
CA TYR A 345 -5.27 13.13 -2.47
C TYR A 345 -5.62 14.59 -2.77
N MET A 346 -5.22 15.51 -1.90
CA MET A 346 -5.50 16.93 -2.09
C MET A 346 -4.86 17.46 -3.37
N TYR A 347 -3.64 17.01 -3.72
CA TYR A 347 -3.01 17.36 -4.98
C TYR A 347 -3.72 16.74 -6.19
N TYR A 348 -4.07 15.45 -6.12
CA TYR A 348 -4.81 14.75 -7.17
C TYR A 348 -6.17 15.41 -7.44
N MET A 349 -6.96 15.66 -6.38
CA MET A 349 -8.26 16.32 -6.49
C MET A 349 -8.14 17.75 -7.02
N ASN A 350 -7.11 18.49 -6.59
CA ASN A 350 -6.85 19.83 -7.11
C ASN A 350 -6.49 19.82 -8.60
N ALA A 351 -5.67 18.86 -9.04
CA ALA A 351 -5.23 18.73 -10.42
C ALA A 351 -6.37 18.29 -11.36
N MET A 352 -7.18 17.31 -10.93
CA MET A 352 -8.24 16.73 -11.74
C MET A 352 -9.52 17.58 -11.77
N TYR A 353 -9.84 18.29 -10.69
CA TYR A 353 -11.16 18.95 -10.54
C TYR A 353 -11.10 20.47 -10.30
N GLY A 354 -9.92 21.10 -10.38
CA GLY A 354 -9.83 22.56 -10.46
C GLY A 354 -10.20 23.31 -9.18
N GLY A 355 -9.56 22.96 -8.06
CA GLY A 355 -9.39 23.86 -6.92
C GLY A 355 -10.25 23.58 -5.68
N LEU A 356 -9.69 22.86 -4.71
CA LEU A 356 -9.84 23.18 -3.29
C LEU A 356 -8.77 24.22 -2.97
N GLY A 357 -9.18 25.49 -3.02
CA GLY A 357 -8.34 26.63 -2.66
C GLY A 357 -7.63 26.38 -1.33
N GLY A 358 -6.30 26.32 -1.41
CA GLY A 358 -5.44 26.29 -0.25
C GLY A 358 -5.74 27.46 0.68
N TYR A 359 -5.60 27.21 1.98
CA TYR A 359 -5.53 28.23 3.00
C TYR A 359 -4.45 29.27 2.62
N GLY A 360 -4.89 30.49 2.28
CA GLY A 360 -4.05 31.69 2.23
C GLY A 360 -3.91 32.34 0.85
N GLY A 361 -4.77 33.33 0.56
CA GLY A 361 -4.56 34.24 -0.56
C GLY A 361 -5.79 35.10 -0.85
N GLY A 362 -5.79 36.34 -0.38
CA GLY A 362 -6.94 37.24 -0.48
C GLY A 362 -7.23 37.78 -1.89
N TYR A 363 -8.47 38.29 -2.01
CA TYR A 363 -8.98 39.23 -3.01
C TYR A 363 -9.06 38.79 -4.49
N GLY A 364 -10.27 38.40 -4.89
CA GLY A 364 -11.01 39.13 -5.93
C GLY A 364 -10.91 38.65 -7.39
N SER A 365 -12.09 38.35 -7.95
CA SER A 365 -12.47 38.03 -9.36
C SER A 365 -12.47 36.54 -9.66
N GLY A 366 -13.60 35.83 -9.80
CA GLY A 366 -14.90 36.26 -10.28
C GLY A 366 -15.00 36.08 -11.80
N TYR A 367 -15.03 34.84 -12.29
CA TYR A 367 -15.70 34.43 -13.53
C TYR A 367 -15.99 32.92 -13.43
N GLY A 368 -17.26 32.57 -13.25
CA GLY A 368 -17.72 31.19 -13.37
C GLY A 368 -17.91 30.80 -14.83
N TYR A 369 -17.90 29.50 -15.12
CA TYR A 369 -18.71 28.85 -16.15
C TYR A 369 -18.68 27.34 -15.94
N GLY A 370 -19.86 26.71 -15.98
CA GLY A 370 -19.98 25.34 -16.51
C GLY A 370 -20.30 24.23 -15.52
N SER A 371 -21.44 24.32 -14.83
CA SER A 371 -22.20 23.14 -14.45
C SER A 371 -22.64 22.41 -15.73
N TYR A 372 -21.87 21.40 -16.13
CA TYR A 372 -22.27 20.39 -17.11
C TYR A 372 -22.06 19.02 -16.45
N GLY A 373 -23.14 18.26 -16.35
CA GLY A 373 -23.26 17.04 -15.56
C GLY A 373 -22.15 16.02 -15.82
N TYR A 374 -21.26 15.89 -14.84
CA TYR A 374 -20.46 14.69 -14.63
C TYR A 374 -21.14 13.86 -13.54
N ASP A 375 -21.45 12.63 -13.92
CA ASP A 375 -22.34 11.67 -13.29
C ASP A 375 -21.90 11.19 -11.90
N SER A 376 -22.86 10.58 -11.19
CA SER A 376 -22.88 9.82 -9.91
C SER A 376 -21.59 9.22 -9.33
N TYR A 377 -20.51 9.09 -10.10
CA TYR A 377 -19.27 8.41 -9.76
C TYR A 377 -18.40 9.19 -8.78
N TYR A 378 -18.29 10.52 -8.95
CA TYR A 378 -17.45 11.35 -8.08
C TYR A 378 -18.10 11.73 -6.75
N ASN A 379 -19.43 11.66 -6.67
CA ASN A 379 -20.17 12.08 -5.48
C ASN A 379 -19.83 11.25 -4.24
N ASN A 380 -19.46 9.98 -4.40
CA ASN A 380 -19.15 9.10 -3.26
C ASN A 380 -17.91 9.58 -2.47
N TYR A 381 -16.85 10.02 -3.17
CA TYR A 381 -15.67 10.59 -2.53
C TYR A 381 -15.93 12.00 -1.99
N TYR A 382 -16.69 12.82 -2.73
CA TYR A 382 -17.07 14.16 -2.29
C TYR A 382 -17.93 14.15 -1.01
N ASP A 383 -18.91 13.24 -0.93
CA ASP A 383 -19.77 13.10 0.26
C ASP A 383 -18.96 12.58 1.45
N MET A 384 -18.03 11.62 1.25
CA MET A 384 -17.17 11.13 2.33
C MET A 384 -16.32 12.25 2.95
N LEU A 385 -15.70 13.11 2.13
CA LEU A 385 -14.89 14.24 2.61
C LEU A 385 -15.64 15.22 3.51
N TYR A 386 -16.95 15.37 3.28
CA TYR A 386 -17.77 16.28 4.07
C TYR A 386 -18.08 15.74 5.46
N TYR A 387 -18.01 14.41 5.65
CA TYR A 387 -18.34 13.72 6.90
C TYR A 387 -17.13 13.07 7.60
N SER A 388 -15.98 12.97 6.94
CA SER A 388 -14.86 12.17 7.45
C SER A 388 -13.85 12.96 8.28
N ASN A 389 -14.07 13.04 9.60
CA ASN A 389 -12.95 13.09 10.55
C ASN A 389 -12.36 11.67 10.66
N LEU A 390 -11.46 11.31 9.74
CA LEU A 390 -10.84 9.99 9.64
C LEU A 390 -9.78 9.78 10.73
N TYR A 391 -10.09 8.94 11.72
CA TYR A 391 -9.11 8.18 12.50
C TYR A 391 -9.69 6.78 12.72
N GLY A 392 -9.22 5.81 11.94
CA GLY A 392 -9.57 4.40 12.09
C GLY A 392 -8.49 3.68 12.88
N SER A 393 -8.76 3.39 14.15
CA SER A 393 -8.12 2.28 14.87
C SER A 393 -9.24 1.48 15.50
N MET A 394 -9.53 0.29 14.96
CA MET A 394 -10.39 -0.69 15.62
C MET A 394 -9.50 -1.83 16.11
N GLY A 395 -8.90 -1.63 17.28
CA GLY A 395 -8.35 -2.71 18.09
C GLY A 395 -9.35 -3.04 19.19
N GLY A 396 -10.22 -4.03 18.97
CA GLY A 396 -11.07 -4.60 20.00
C GLY A 396 -10.37 -5.77 20.69
N GLY A 397 -9.40 -5.51 21.56
CA GLY A 397 -8.75 -6.54 22.35
C GLY A 397 -9.47 -6.74 23.69
N THR A 398 -10.09 -7.90 23.90
CA THR A 398 -10.49 -8.33 25.25
C THR A 398 -9.31 -9.00 25.96
N SER A 399 -8.89 -8.42 27.08
CA SER A 399 -7.88 -9.02 27.97
C SER A 399 -8.44 -10.25 28.70
N SER A 400 -7.73 -11.37 28.62
CA SER A 400 -7.76 -12.42 29.64
C SER A 400 -6.33 -12.76 30.03
N GLU A 401 -6.04 -12.63 31.32
CA GLU A 401 -4.75 -12.96 31.93
C GLU A 401 -4.56 -14.49 32.04
N ASP A 402 -3.29 -14.87 32.14
CA ASP A 402 -2.75 -16.19 32.45
C ASP A 402 -2.64 -17.20 31.30
N GLU A 403 -1.52 -17.16 30.59
CA GLU A 403 -0.52 -18.25 30.50
C GLU A 403 0.63 -17.76 29.58
N GLU A 404 1.78 -18.44 29.61
CA GLU A 404 3.04 -18.09 28.93
C GLU A 404 2.86 -18.00 27.39
N TYR A 405 2.35 -16.87 26.91
CA TYR A 405 2.05 -16.62 25.50
C TYR A 405 3.29 -16.03 24.81
N ILE A 406 3.70 -16.63 23.69
CA ILE A 406 4.58 -15.98 22.72
C ILE A 406 3.80 -14.76 22.21
N ASP A 407 4.32 -13.55 22.44
CA ASP A 407 3.72 -12.27 22.02
C ASP A 407 3.66 -12.16 20.49
N ASP A 408 2.65 -12.83 19.91
CA ASP A 408 2.36 -12.96 18.50
C ASP A 408 1.34 -11.90 18.07
N GLY A 409 1.66 -10.62 18.31
CA GLY A 409 0.78 -9.47 18.12
C GLY A 409 -0.10 -9.53 16.86
N ILE A 410 -1.33 -9.00 16.96
CA ILE A 410 -2.29 -8.95 15.85
C ILE A 410 -1.63 -8.25 14.66
N VAL A 411 -1.43 -8.99 13.56
CA VAL A 411 -0.87 -8.45 12.32
C VAL A 411 -2.02 -8.06 11.40
N SER A 412 -2.19 -6.77 11.10
CA SER A 412 -3.14 -6.30 10.09
C SER A 412 -2.54 -6.36 8.68
N THR A 413 -3.33 -6.78 7.70
CA THR A 413 -2.97 -6.72 6.28
C THR A 413 -3.00 -5.28 5.77
N GLU A 414 -2.03 -4.88 4.93
CA GLU A 414 -2.07 -3.60 4.20
C GLU A 414 -3.27 -3.59 3.25
N ILE A 415 -4.04 -2.50 3.28
CA ILE A 415 -5.07 -2.19 2.30
C ILE A 415 -4.58 -0.98 1.52
N GLN A 416 -4.36 -1.13 0.22
CA GLN A 416 -3.83 -0.05 -0.60
C GLN A 416 -4.88 1.06 -0.84
N PRO A 417 -4.45 2.27 -1.24
CA PRO A 417 -5.34 3.29 -1.78
C PRO A 417 -6.23 2.72 -2.90
N PHE A 418 -7.49 3.13 -2.94
CA PHE A 418 -8.43 2.71 -4.00
C PHE A 418 -8.70 1.19 -4.06
N GLU A 419 -8.46 0.47 -2.98
CA GLU A 419 -8.67 -0.98 -2.94
C GLU A 419 -10.14 -1.32 -2.61
N PRO A 420 -10.90 -1.94 -3.55
CA PRO A 420 -12.28 -2.34 -3.29
C PRO A 420 -12.38 -3.52 -2.34
N LEU A 421 -13.47 -3.59 -1.58
CA LEU A 421 -13.66 -4.62 -0.57
C LEU A 421 -14.91 -5.43 -0.82
N ILE A 422 -14.81 -6.71 -0.47
CA ILE A 422 -15.92 -7.65 -0.36
C ILE A 422 -16.04 -8.06 1.10
N PHE A 423 -17.26 -8.10 1.63
CA PHE A 423 -17.54 -8.69 2.92
C PHE A 423 -18.63 -9.75 2.82
N ASP A 424 -18.40 -10.90 3.44
CA ASP A 424 -19.47 -11.79 3.90
C ASP A 424 -19.71 -11.48 5.39
N ILE A 425 -20.94 -11.16 5.77
CA ILE A 425 -21.31 -10.77 7.14
C ILE A 425 -22.47 -11.65 7.60
N TYR A 426 -22.25 -12.34 8.72
CA TYR A 426 -23.20 -13.22 9.39
C TYR A 426 -23.68 -12.53 10.66
N ILE A 427 -24.94 -12.12 10.65
CA ILE A 427 -25.54 -11.40 11.77
C ILE A 427 -26.27 -12.42 12.63
N LEU A 428 -25.87 -12.54 13.90
CA LEU A 428 -26.54 -13.46 14.82
C LEU A 428 -27.95 -12.96 15.18
N PRO A 429 -28.89 -13.86 15.50
CA PRO A 429 -30.19 -13.48 16.05
C PRO A 429 -30.03 -12.79 17.41
N VAL A 430 -31.04 -12.01 17.81
CA VAL A 430 -31.07 -11.41 19.16
C VAL A 430 -31.15 -12.54 20.20
N GLU A 431 -30.31 -12.48 21.24
CA GLU A 431 -30.39 -13.42 22.37
C GLU A 431 -31.81 -13.37 22.97
N GLY A 432 -32.56 -14.47 22.83
CA GLY A 432 -33.93 -14.60 23.31
C GLY A 432 -34.93 -15.17 22.30
N ASP A 433 -34.61 -15.16 21.00
CA ASP A 433 -35.49 -15.70 19.94
C ASP A 433 -35.14 -17.16 19.54
N ALA A 434 -34.45 -17.91 20.41
CA ALA A 434 -34.37 -19.36 20.24
C ALA A 434 -35.81 -19.88 20.26
N VAL A 435 -36.26 -20.40 19.12
CA VAL A 435 -37.56 -21.03 18.96
C VAL A 435 -37.67 -22.07 20.06
N GLU A 436 -38.50 -21.81 21.07
CA GLU A 436 -39.04 -22.87 21.89
C GLU A 436 -39.71 -23.81 20.89
N ASP A 437 -39.08 -24.96 20.65
CA ASP A 437 -39.73 -26.11 20.05
C ASP A 437 -40.97 -26.35 20.93
N SER A 438 -42.12 -25.83 20.50
CA SER A 438 -43.41 -26.11 21.09
C SER A 438 -43.77 -27.54 20.71
N ASN A 439 -43.05 -28.50 21.27
CA ASN A 439 -43.51 -29.86 21.47
C ASN A 439 -44.38 -29.85 22.73
N ASP A 440 -45.58 -29.28 22.60
CA ASP A 440 -46.69 -29.49 23.52
C ASP A 440 -47.98 -29.57 22.70
N GLU A 441 -48.25 -30.79 22.19
CA GLU A 441 -49.50 -31.58 22.30
C GLU A 441 -49.65 -32.61 21.16
#